data_AF-J3TEQ5-F1
#
_entry.id   AF-J3TEQ5-F1
#
_cell.length_a   1.000
_cell.length_b   1.000
_cell.length_c   1.000
_cell.angle_alpha   90.00
_cell.angle_beta   90.00
_cell.angle_gamma   90.00
#
_symmetry.space_group_name_H-M   'P 1'
#
loop_
_entity.id
_entity.type
_entity.pdbx_description
1 polymer ?
#
loop_
_entity_poly.entity_id
_entity_poly.type
_entity_poly.pdbx_seq_one_letter_code
_entity_poly.pdbx_strand_id
1 'polypeptide(L)'
;MTRSKSIKNIKKYFINNKNFYGRKKNCLKLAKQYYIRSLCKKYISIKKKKRLISKNKIILINFFSRLYFGLSYSKFFYILKLNNCKLNKNIILFLLLKIIV
;
A
#
# COMPACT_ATOMS: atom_id res chain seq x y z
N MET A 1 -25.80 6.28 32.60
CA MET A 1 -25.98 4.81 32.49
C MET A 1 -24.92 4.20 31.59
N THR A 2 -24.07 3.30 32.12
CA THR A 2 -23.07 2.60 31.33
C THR A 2 -23.72 1.45 30.55
N ARG A 3 -23.47 1.36 29.23
CA ARG A 3 -23.95 0.23 28.44
C ARG A 3 -23.31 -1.07 28.91
N SER A 4 -24.11 -2.15 28.92
CA SER A 4 -23.63 -3.51 29.14
C SER A 4 -22.56 -3.91 28.10
N LYS A 5 -21.69 -4.83 28.49
CA LYS A 5 -20.54 -5.24 27.67
C LYS A 5 -20.96 -5.92 26.35
N SER A 6 -22.08 -6.64 26.36
CA SER A 6 -22.64 -7.26 25.16
C SER A 6 -23.03 -6.22 24.10
N ILE A 7 -23.77 -5.17 24.48
CA ILE A 7 -24.22 -4.10 23.58
C ILE A 7 -23.01 -3.35 22.99
N LYS A 8 -21.96 -3.12 23.81
CA LYS A 8 -20.70 -2.50 23.33
C LYS A 8 -20.03 -3.34 22.25
N ASN A 9 -19.92 -4.65 22.46
CA ASN A 9 -19.33 -5.58 21.49
C ASN A 9 -20.12 -5.62 20.17
N ILE A 10 -21.45 -5.65 20.25
CA ILE A 10 -22.34 -5.64 19.08
C ILE A 10 -22.11 -4.36 18.25
N LYS A 11 -22.11 -3.20 18.90
CA LYS A 11 -21.90 -1.91 18.24
C LYS A 11 -20.54 -1.81 17.56
N LYS A 12 -19.48 -2.33 18.18
CA LYS A 12 -18.14 -2.39 17.58
C LYS A 12 -18.17 -3.04 16.20
N TYR A 13 -18.77 -4.23 16.08
CA TYR A 13 -18.82 -4.93 14.79
C TYR A 13 -19.58 -4.16 13.72
N PHE A 14 -20.70 -3.54 14.07
CA PHE A 14 -21.51 -2.78 13.12
C PHE A 14 -20.85 -1.47 12.69
N ILE A 15 -20.20 -0.74 13.60
CA ILE A 15 -19.49 0.51 13.28
C ILE A 15 -18.36 0.25 12.28
N ASN A 16 -17.56 -0.80 12.49
CA ASN A 16 -16.48 -1.16 11.59
C ASN A 16 -16.99 -1.70 10.24
N ASN A 17 -18.21 -2.22 10.19
CA ASN A 17 -18.77 -2.85 9.00
C ASN A 17 -19.77 -2.00 8.22
N LYS A 18 -19.94 -0.70 8.53
CA LYS A 18 -20.93 0.18 7.87
C LYS A 18 -20.86 0.13 6.34
N ASN A 19 -19.64 0.05 5.80
CA ASN A 19 -19.39 0.11 4.35
C ASN A 19 -19.41 -1.28 3.69
N PHE A 20 -19.78 -2.34 4.41
CA PHE A 20 -19.93 -3.65 3.82
C PHE A 20 -21.27 -3.77 3.10
N TYR A 21 -21.28 -4.50 1.98
CA TYR A 21 -22.47 -4.71 1.17
C TYR A 21 -23.42 -5.75 1.79
N GLY A 22 -24.74 -5.50 1.65
CA GLY A 22 -25.81 -6.43 1.99
C GLY A 22 -25.89 -6.80 3.47
N ARG A 23 -26.18 -8.08 3.77
CA ARG A 23 -26.39 -8.59 5.14
C ARG A 23 -25.16 -8.48 6.06
N LYS A 24 -23.97 -8.22 5.52
CA LYS A 24 -22.71 -8.15 6.29
C LYS A 24 -22.64 -6.94 7.23
N LYS A 25 -23.39 -5.88 6.93
CA LYS A 25 -23.52 -4.67 7.78
C LYS A 25 -24.71 -4.71 8.74
N ASN A 26 -25.68 -5.60 8.54
CA ASN A 26 -26.94 -5.62 9.30
C ASN A 26 -27.05 -6.83 10.24
N CYS A 27 -26.52 -8.00 9.85
CA CYS A 27 -26.63 -9.23 10.64
C CYS A 27 -25.39 -9.44 11.52
N LEU A 28 -25.58 -9.59 12.84
CA LEU A 28 -24.49 -9.70 13.81
C LEU A 28 -23.48 -10.83 13.49
N LYS A 29 -23.99 -12.04 13.21
CA LYS A 29 -23.16 -13.23 12.97
C LYS A 29 -22.23 -13.01 11.77
N LEU A 30 -22.78 -12.49 10.68
CA LEU A 30 -22.00 -12.14 9.49
C LEU A 30 -21.06 -10.97 9.78
N ALA A 31 -21.53 -9.93 10.47
CA ALA A 31 -20.70 -8.77 10.80
C ALA A 31 -19.45 -9.19 11.59
N LYS A 32 -19.60 -10.02 12.62
CA LYS A 32 -18.47 -10.54 13.40
C LYS A 32 -17.48 -11.32 12.52
N GLN A 33 -17.97 -12.23 11.67
CA GLN A 33 -17.13 -13.03 10.79
C GLN A 33 -16.35 -12.18 9.78
N TYR A 34 -17.02 -11.23 9.13
CA TYR A 34 -16.41 -10.36 8.14
C TYR A 34 -15.46 -9.33 8.77
N TYR A 35 -15.76 -8.85 9.97
CA TYR A 35 -14.87 -8.01 10.75
C TYR A 35 -13.51 -8.69 10.95
N ILE A 36 -13.51 -9.94 11.46
CA ILE A 36 -12.28 -10.72 11.68
C ILE A 36 -11.53 -10.94 10.36
N ARG A 37 -12.23 -11.38 9.31
CA ARG A 37 -11.63 -11.58 7.97
C ARG A 37 -11.00 -10.29 7.42
N SER A 38 -11.64 -9.15 7.63
CA SER A 38 -11.15 -7.85 7.17
C SER A 38 -9.87 -7.43 7.89
N LEU A 39 -9.75 -7.71 9.19
CA LEU A 39 -8.53 -7.46 9.96
C LEU A 39 -7.37 -8.32 9.46
N CYS A 40 -7.60 -9.62 9.21
CA CYS A 40 -6.58 -10.50 8.64
C CYS A 40 -6.12 -10.00 7.26
N LYS A 41 -7.07 -9.63 6.39
CA LYS A 41 -6.75 -9.07 5.07
C LYS A 41 -5.99 -7.73 5.17
N LYS A 42 -6.36 -6.85 6.10
CA LYS A 42 -5.68 -5.57 6.35
C LYS A 42 -4.22 -5.79 6.76
N TYR A 43 -3.96 -6.73 7.66
CA TYR A 43 -2.60 -7.07 8.06
C TYR A 43 -1.75 -7.53 6.87
N ILE A 44 -2.29 -8.43 6.04
CA ILE A 44 -1.62 -8.93 4.84
C ILE A 44 -1.42 -7.79 3.81
N SER A 45 -2.42 -6.94 3.60
CA SER A 45 -2.38 -5.88 2.60
C SER A 45 -1.34 -4.81 2.92
N ILE A 46 -1.08 -4.50 4.20
CA ILE A 46 0.00 -3.59 4.60
C ILE A 46 1.36 -4.14 4.13
N LYS A 47 1.62 -5.44 4.31
CA LYS A 47 2.85 -6.09 3.83
C LYS A 47 2.94 -6.08 2.30
N LYS A 48 1.84 -6.42 1.62
CA LYS A 48 1.78 -6.40 0.14
C LYS A 48 1.94 -4.99 -0.42
N LYS A 49 1.36 -3.96 0.20
CA LYS A 49 1.46 -2.55 -0.20
C LYS A 49 2.91 -2.07 -0.19
N LYS A 50 3.69 -2.41 0.85
CA LYS A 50 5.11 -2.09 0.90
C LYS A 50 5.89 -2.68 -0.28
N ARG A 51 5.64 -3.96 -0.60
CA ARG A 51 6.27 -4.65 -1.75
C ARG A 51 5.85 -4.04 -3.10
N LEU A 52 4.56 -3.75 -3.26
CA LEU A 52 4.01 -3.14 -4.48
C LEU A 52 4.60 -1.76 -4.73
N ILE A 53 4.69 -0.91 -3.70
CA ILE A 53 5.32 0.41 -3.81
C ILE A 53 6.79 0.28 -4.24
N SER A 54 7.54 -0.65 -3.65
CA SER A 54 8.94 -0.90 -4.04
C SER A 54 9.06 -1.40 -5.48
N LYS A 55 8.17 -2.30 -5.92
CA LYS A 55 8.11 -2.78 -7.30
C LYS A 55 7.80 -1.66 -8.28
N ASN A 56 6.78 -0.84 -7.99
CA ASN A 56 6.37 0.27 -8.83
C ASN A 56 7.49 1.30 -9.00
N LYS A 57 8.25 1.60 -7.94
CA LYS A 57 9.42 2.50 -8.03
C LYS A 57 10.47 1.99 -9.00
N ILE A 58 10.78 0.70 -8.98
CA ILE A 58 11.75 0.08 -9.91
C ILE A 58 11.23 0.20 -11.35
N ILE A 59 9.94 -0.10 -11.56
CA ILE A 59 9.31 -0.02 -12.89
C ILE A 59 9.35 1.41 -13.42
N LEU A 60 8.97 2.39 -12.60
CA LEU A 60 8.98 3.81 -12.98
C LEU A 60 10.38 4.32 -13.28
N ILE A 61 11.36 4.02 -12.43
CA ILE A 61 12.76 4.40 -12.70
C ILE A 61 13.26 3.76 -13.99
N ASN A 62 12.95 2.48 -14.24
CA ASN A 62 13.33 1.81 -15.48
C ASN A 62 12.65 2.43 -16.71
N PHE A 63 11.38 2.85 -16.58
CA PHE A 63 10.67 3.53 -17.66
C PHE A 63 11.34 4.87 -17.99
N PHE A 64 11.59 5.71 -17.00
CA PHE A 64 12.26 7.00 -17.20
C PHE A 64 13.71 6.86 -17.65
N SER A 65 14.45 5.88 -17.12
CA SER A 65 15.83 5.66 -17.53
C SER A 65 15.94 5.28 -19.01
N ARG A 66 14.96 4.51 -19.50
CA ARG A 66 14.86 4.15 -20.92
C ARG A 66 14.45 5.33 -21.78
N LEU A 67 13.47 6.12 -21.34
CA LEU A 67 12.98 7.26 -22.12
C LEU A 67 14.01 8.38 -22.27
N TYR A 68 14.64 8.81 -21.18
CA TYR A 68 15.52 9.99 -21.20
C TYR A 68 16.98 9.68 -21.49
N PHE A 69 17.47 8.54 -21.00
CA PHE A 69 18.90 8.18 -21.11
C PHE A 69 19.14 6.99 -22.05
N GLY A 70 18.11 6.29 -22.51
CA GLY A 70 18.26 5.06 -23.31
C GLY A 70 18.86 3.88 -22.52
N LEU A 71 18.94 3.96 -21.18
CA LEU A 71 19.60 2.98 -20.34
C LEU A 71 18.62 2.03 -19.66
N SER A 72 19.02 0.77 -19.50
CA SER A 72 18.31 -0.19 -18.64
C SER A 72 18.55 0.13 -17.16
N TYR A 73 17.59 -0.22 -16.29
CA TYR A 73 17.67 0.01 -14.84
C TYR A 73 19.01 -0.45 -14.21
N SER A 74 19.51 -1.63 -14.59
CA SER A 74 20.77 -2.17 -14.07
C SER A 74 21.98 -1.31 -14.47
N LYS A 75 22.07 -0.93 -15.75
CA LYS A 75 23.14 -0.05 -16.26
C LYS A 75 23.08 1.33 -15.60
N PHE A 76 21.88 1.90 -15.47
CA PHE A 76 21.68 3.19 -14.81
C PHE A 76 22.21 3.20 -13.36
N PHE A 77 21.84 2.20 -12.56
CA PHE A 77 22.33 2.10 -11.18
C PHE A 77 23.82 1.76 -11.09
N TYR A 78 24.35 1.01 -12.05
CA TYR A 78 25.78 0.72 -12.13
C TYR A 78 26.59 2.02 -12.32
N ILE A 79 26.18 2.89 -13.25
CA ILE A 79 26.81 4.19 -13.48
C ILE A 79 26.72 5.08 -12.24
N LEU A 80 25.55 5.14 -11.58
CA LEU A 80 25.41 5.90 -10.32
C LEU A 80 26.36 5.40 -9.22
N LYS A 81 26.58 4.08 -9.16
CA LYS A 81 27.50 3.48 -8.20
C LYS A 81 28.95 3.84 -8.51
N LEU A 82 29.35 3.80 -9.78
CA LEU A 82 30.70 4.22 -10.21
C LEU A 82 30.98 5.68 -9.85
N ASN A 83 29.97 6.55 -9.99
CA ASN A 83 30.05 7.97 -9.64
C ASN A 83 29.83 8.25 -8.13
N ASN A 84 29.90 7.23 -7.27
CA ASN A 84 29.74 7.34 -5.81
C ASN A 84 28.43 8.02 -5.32
N CYS A 85 27.39 8.05 -6.16
CA CYS A 85 26.10 8.64 -5.82
C CYS A 85 25.26 7.70 -4.95
N LYS A 86 25.34 7.85 -3.62
CA LYS A 86 24.56 7.07 -2.64
C LYS A 86 23.14 7.63 -2.47
N LEU A 87 22.32 7.57 -3.53
CA LEU A 87 20.96 8.11 -3.53
C LEU A 87 19.89 7.04 -3.25
N ASN A 88 18.91 7.41 -2.45
CA ASN A 88 17.71 6.60 -2.24
C ASN A 88 16.84 6.58 -3.49
N LYS A 89 16.24 5.43 -3.84
CA LYS A 89 15.33 5.28 -5.01
C LYS A 89 14.19 6.30 -5.02
N ASN A 90 13.73 6.75 -3.85
CA ASN A 90 12.68 7.76 -3.74
C ASN A 90 13.13 9.12 -4.29
N ILE A 91 14.35 9.53 -3.96
CA ILE A 91 14.94 10.81 -4.38
C ILE A 91 15.20 10.75 -5.89
N ILE A 92 15.76 9.64 -6.38
CA ILE A 92 15.97 9.40 -7.81
C ILE A 92 14.65 9.52 -8.57
N LEU A 93 13.60 8.83 -8.11
CA LEU A 93 12.28 8.90 -8.77
C LEU A 93 11.71 10.32 -8.75
N PHE A 94 11.86 11.04 -7.65
CA PHE A 94 11.40 12.43 -7.55
C PHE A 94 12.11 13.35 -8.55
N LEU A 95 13.44 13.22 -8.68
CA LEU A 95 14.22 13.98 -9.66
C LEU A 95 13.82 13.62 -11.11
N LEU A 96 13.63 12.34 -11.41
CA LEU A 96 13.18 11.89 -12.73
C LEU A 96 11.79 12.42 -13.09
N LEU A 97 10.86 12.44 -12.12
CA LEU A 97 9.54 13.01 -12.33
C LEU A 97 9.60 14.52 -12.57
N LYS A 98 10.52 15.23 -11.90
CA LYS A 98 10.74 16.67 -12.11
C LYS A 98 11.37 17.00 -13.46
N ILE A 99 11.95 16.04 -14.19
CA ILE A 99 12.42 16.27 -15.57
C ILE A 99 11.24 16.35 -16.55
N ILE A 100 10.09 15.76 -16.22
CA ILE A 100 8.89 15.75 -17.07
C ILE A 100 8.08 17.03 -16.91
N VAL A 101 7.96 17.51 -15.66
CA VAL A 101 7.16 18.69 -15.27
C VAL A 101 8.03 19.93 -15.31
#